data_AF-W6TLW8-F1
#
_entry.id   AF-W6TLW8-F1
#
_cell.length_a   1.000
_cell.length_b   1.000
_cell.length_c   1.000
_cell.angle_alpha   90.00
_cell.angle_beta   90.00
_cell.angle_gamma   90.00
#
_symmetry.space_group_name_H-M   'P 1'
#
loop_
_entity.id
_entity.type
_entity.pdbx_description
1 polymer ?
#
loop_
_entity_poly.entity_id
_entity_poly.type
_entity_poly.pdbx_seq_one_letter_code
_entity_poly.pdbx_strand_id
1 'polypeptide(L)'
;MPKYIRTLFFKDDEQLLDYTHISLDEIRMIKEKEAIYIKSQQVEKLREELKKREDNLNKLEAELNQKQKDLDLKQKLIDDIVNKYRDEDANFAQAALYLINMPPEDAVKRIEELNDEIAISYMRKVEDIAKKEGRASIVPYWLSLMDSKKAAVLIRKMSVSALE
;
A
#
# COMPACT_ATOMS: atom_id res chain seq x y z
N MET A 1 14.42 55.71 1.46
CA MET A 1 15.19 56.88 1.95
C MET A 1 14.44 58.14 1.56
N PRO A 2 14.10 59.06 2.49
CA PRO A 2 13.63 60.37 2.10
C PRO A 2 14.81 61.35 2.00
N LYS A 3 14.89 62.05 0.86
CA LYS A 3 15.80 63.14 0.56
C LYS A 3 15.19 64.45 1.09
N TYR A 4 15.85 65.17 2.00
CA TYR A 4 15.52 66.58 2.24
C TYR A 4 16.76 67.46 2.43
N ILE A 5 16.91 68.32 1.42
CA ILE A 5 17.32 69.73 1.44
C ILE A 5 18.82 70.01 1.55
N ARG A 6 19.35 70.35 0.37
CA ARG A 6 20.59 71.08 0.11
C ARG A 6 20.33 72.57 0.26
N THR A 7 21.38 73.27 0.70
CA THR A 7 21.66 74.72 0.61
C THR A 7 20.83 75.70 1.45
N LEU A 8 21.52 76.60 2.16
CA LEU A 8 21.53 78.07 1.99
C LEU A 8 22.52 78.65 3.05
N PHE A 9 23.62 79.28 2.64
CA PHE A 9 23.82 80.73 2.50
C PHE A 9 23.56 81.53 3.79
N PHE A 10 24.64 82.16 4.26
CA PHE A 10 24.70 83.22 5.27
C PHE A 10 23.75 84.39 4.92
N LYS A 11 22.96 84.88 5.90
CA LYS A 11 23.01 86.26 6.43
C LYS A 11 22.02 86.43 7.60
N ASP A 12 22.40 87.27 8.55
CA ASP A 12 21.74 87.59 9.82
C ASP A 12 20.31 88.14 9.68
N ASP A 13 19.41 87.73 10.59
CA ASP A 13 18.48 88.58 11.35
C ASP A 13 17.58 87.73 12.29
N GLU A 14 17.36 88.25 13.49
CA GLU A 14 16.61 87.63 14.60
C GLU A 14 15.16 87.28 14.24
N GLN A 15 14.84 85.99 14.16
CA GLN A 15 13.53 85.44 14.56
C GLN A 15 13.72 84.07 15.23
N LEU A 16 13.39 84.01 16.52
CA LEU A 16 13.15 82.78 17.27
C LEU A 16 12.01 82.02 16.58
N LEU A 17 12.34 81.05 15.74
CA LEU A 17 11.38 80.08 15.20
C LEU A 17 11.98 78.69 15.32
N ASP A 18 11.68 78.10 16.47
CA ASP A 18 11.47 76.69 16.73
C ASP A 18 12.44 75.77 15.98
N TYR A 19 13.68 75.70 16.49
CA TYR A 19 14.54 74.56 16.21
C TYR A 19 13.72 73.32 16.51
N THR A 20 13.43 72.55 15.46
CA THR A 20 12.81 71.24 15.51
C THR A 20 13.68 70.30 16.37
N HIS A 21 13.60 70.49 17.68
CA HIS A 21 14.21 69.63 18.66
C HIS A 21 13.28 68.43 18.77
N ILE A 22 13.43 67.51 17.81
CA ILE A 22 12.83 66.20 17.91
C ILE A 22 13.26 65.67 19.29
N SER A 23 12.30 65.53 20.20
CA SER A 23 12.59 65.10 21.56
C SER A 23 13.27 63.74 21.51
N LEU A 24 14.18 63.46 22.44
CA LEU A 24 14.78 62.12 22.58
C LEU A 24 13.71 61.01 22.66
N ASP A 25 12.54 61.35 23.20
CA ASP A 25 11.37 60.47 23.23
C ASP A 25 10.82 60.16 21.84
N GLU A 26 10.81 61.13 20.91
CA GLU A 26 10.35 60.93 19.53
C GLU A 26 11.30 60.04 18.73
N ILE A 27 12.62 60.21 18.92
CA ILE A 27 13.63 59.32 18.32
C ILE A 27 13.50 57.89 18.87
N ARG A 28 13.27 57.74 20.18
CA ARG A 28 13.01 56.43 20.81
C ARG A 28 11.77 55.79 20.19
N MET A 29 10.67 56.54 20.08
CA MET A 29 9.42 56.06 19.48
C MET A 29 9.58 55.64 18.02
N ILE A 30 10.37 56.35 17.22
CA ILE A 30 10.65 55.97 15.84
C ILE A 30 11.39 54.64 15.78
N LYS A 31 12.46 54.47 16.58
CA LYS A 31 13.23 53.21 16.62
C LYS A 31 12.39 52.03 17.11
N GLU A 32 11.52 52.25 18.10
CA GLU A 32 10.58 51.23 18.57
C GLU A 32 9.60 50.82 17.47
N LYS A 33 9.04 51.78 16.74
CA LYS A 33 8.16 51.50 15.58
C LYS A 33 8.88 50.74 14.48
N GLU A 34 10.13 51.10 14.17
CA GLU A 34 10.96 50.37 13.20
C GLU A 34 11.24 48.93 13.65
N ALA A 35 11.59 48.72 14.93
CA ALA A 35 11.80 47.39 15.48
C ALA A 35 10.52 46.53 15.47
N ILE A 36 9.38 47.13 15.80
CA ILE A 36 8.06 46.48 15.71
C ILE A 36 7.75 46.12 14.26
N TYR A 37 8.02 47.02 13.31
CA TYR A 37 7.81 46.79 11.89
C TYR A 37 8.68 45.64 11.35
N ILE A 38 9.97 45.59 11.71
CA ILE A 38 10.85 44.49 11.31
C ILE A 38 10.34 43.15 11.88
N LYS A 39 9.93 43.13 13.15
CA LYS A 39 9.36 41.92 13.78
C LYS A 39 8.05 41.50 13.13
N SER A 40 7.16 42.42 12.77
CA SER A 40 5.90 42.08 12.12
C SER A 40 6.13 41.47 10.73
N GLN A 41 7.10 41.99 9.97
CA GLN A 41 7.51 41.41 8.69
C GLN A 41 8.10 40.00 8.85
N GLN A 42 8.88 39.75 9.90
CA GLN A 42 9.41 38.41 10.19
C GLN A 42 8.29 37.42 10.57
N VAL A 43 7.34 37.86 11.41
CA VAL A 43 6.18 37.04 11.80
C VAL A 43 5.33 36.69 10.59
N GLU A 44 5.12 37.63 9.66
CA GLU A 44 4.34 37.37 8.45
C GLU A 44 5.03 36.35 7.53
N LYS A 45 6.35 36.46 7.34
CA LYS A 45 7.13 35.45 6.60
C LYS A 45 7.02 34.06 7.21
N LEU A 46 7.15 33.96 8.54
CA LEU A 46 7.00 32.68 9.23
C LEU A 46 5.58 32.11 9.09
N ARG A 47 4.55 32.95 9.12
CA ARG A 47 3.16 32.53 8.89
C ARG A 47 2.95 31.99 7.48
N GLU A 48 3.50 32.65 6.48
CA GLU A 48 3.44 32.17 5.09
C GLU A 48 4.18 30.82 4.92
N GLU A 49 5.35 30.67 5.53
CA GLU A 49 6.11 29.41 5.51
C GLU A 49 5.36 28.29 6.23
N LEU A 50 4.79 28.56 7.41
CA LEU A 50 3.98 27.60 8.15
C LEU A 50 2.76 27.17 7.34
N LYS A 51 2.04 28.12 6.73
CA LYS A 51 0.89 27.81 5.88
C LYS A 51 1.27 26.90 4.71
N LYS A 52 2.39 27.18 4.03
CA LYS A 52 2.89 26.32 2.94
C LYS A 52 3.23 24.91 3.44
N ARG A 53 3.80 24.79 4.64
CA ARG A 53 4.10 23.48 5.24
C ARG A 53 2.82 22.73 5.62
N GLU A 54 1.84 23.41 6.21
CA GLU A 54 0.53 22.84 6.55
C GLU A 54 -0.19 22.34 5.29
N ASP A 55 -0.23 23.15 4.23
CA ASP A 55 -0.83 22.75 2.95
C ASP A 55 -0.15 21.51 2.34
N ASN A 56 1.18 21.43 2.44
CA ASN A 56 1.93 20.26 1.96
C ASN A 56 1.68 19.02 2.84
N LEU A 57 1.63 19.18 4.16
CA LEU A 57 1.33 18.08 5.07
C LEU A 57 -0.09 17.54 4.83
N ASN A 58 -1.08 18.41 4.66
CA ASN A 58 -2.46 18.02 4.36
C ASN A 58 -2.56 17.23 3.04
N LYS A 59 -1.81 17.62 2.01
CA LYS A 59 -1.74 16.87 0.74
C LYS A 59 -1.11 15.49 0.94
N LEU A 60 0.01 15.42 1.65
CA LEU A 60 0.68 14.15 1.95
C LEU A 60 -0.21 13.23 2.79
N GLU A 61 -0.93 13.76 3.77
CA GLU A 61 -1.88 13.01 4.59
C GLU A 61 -3.03 12.46 3.73
N ALA A 62 -3.57 13.25 2.82
CA ALA A 62 -4.59 12.79 1.88
C ALA A 62 -4.08 11.67 0.96
N GLU A 63 -2.87 11.81 0.41
CA GLU A 63 -2.23 10.79 -0.42
C GLU A 63 -1.95 9.50 0.35
N LEU A 64 -1.44 9.61 1.59
CA LEU A 64 -1.18 8.46 2.45
C LEU A 64 -2.48 7.74 2.83
N ASN A 65 -3.54 8.48 3.13
CA ASN A 65 -4.85 7.91 3.43
C ASN A 65 -5.46 7.18 2.22
N GLN A 66 -5.27 7.70 1.01
CA GLN A 66 -5.70 7.01 -0.21
C GLN A 66 -4.89 5.72 -0.42
N LYS A 67 -3.56 5.79 -0.31
CA LYS A 67 -2.69 4.60 -0.41
C LYS A 67 -3.02 3.54 0.64
N GLN A 68 -3.32 3.95 1.87
CA GLN A 68 -3.72 3.02 2.93
C GLN A 68 -5.01 2.29 2.57
N LYS A 69 -6.03 3.02 2.06
CA LYS A 69 -7.28 2.39 1.61
C LYS A 69 -7.06 1.41 0.46
N ASP A 70 -6.21 1.76 -0.50
CA ASP A 70 -5.87 0.87 -1.62
C ASP A 70 -5.16 -0.39 -1.16
N LEU A 71 -4.25 -0.28 -0.19
CA LEU A 71 -3.56 -1.42 0.40
C LEU A 71 -4.51 -2.30 1.20
N ASP A 72 -5.43 -1.71 1.98
CA ASP A 72 -6.43 -2.47 2.75
C ASP A 72 -7.37 -3.25 1.81
N LEU A 73 -7.78 -2.66 0.68
CA LEU A 73 -8.58 -3.35 -0.32
C LEU A 73 -7.81 -4.52 -0.95
N LYS A 74 -6.53 -4.31 -1.30
CA LYS A 74 -5.68 -5.39 -1.84
C LYS A 74 -5.48 -6.50 -0.81
N GLN A 75 -5.28 -6.16 0.46
CA GLN A 75 -5.12 -7.14 1.52
C GLN A 75 -6.39 -7.99 1.68
N LYS A 76 -7.57 -7.36 1.71
CA LYS A 76 -8.84 -8.09 1.76
C LYS A 76 -9.02 -9.04 0.58
N LEU A 77 -8.69 -8.59 -0.63
CA LEU A 77 -8.76 -9.44 -1.82
C LEU A 77 -7.80 -10.63 -1.71
N ILE A 78 -6.58 -10.41 -1.23
CA ILE A 78 -5.61 -11.48 -1.00
C ILE A 78 -6.13 -12.46 0.05
N ASP A 79 -6.65 -11.97 1.17
CA ASP A 79 -7.18 -12.80 2.25
C ASP A 79 -8.37 -13.64 1.75
N ASP A 80 -9.28 -13.05 0.98
CA ASP A 80 -10.40 -13.77 0.35
C ASP A 80 -9.92 -14.86 -0.61
N ILE A 81 -8.90 -14.56 -1.43
CA ILE A 81 -8.29 -15.52 -2.34
C ILE A 81 -7.64 -16.67 -1.55
N VAL A 82 -6.85 -16.36 -0.53
CA VAL A 82 -6.18 -17.34 0.33
C VAL A 82 -7.19 -18.22 1.05
N ASN A 83 -8.27 -17.65 1.56
CA ASN A 83 -9.33 -18.41 2.23
C ASN A 83 -10.04 -19.35 1.27
N LYS A 84 -10.39 -18.90 0.05
CA LYS A 84 -10.97 -19.77 -0.98
C LYS A 84 -10.05 -20.94 -1.33
N TYR A 85 -8.77 -20.67 -1.55
CA TYR A 85 -7.79 -21.74 -1.82
C TYR A 85 -7.65 -22.71 -0.64
N ARG A 86 -7.69 -22.23 0.60
CA ARG A 86 -7.66 -23.10 1.80
C ARG A 86 -8.89 -23.98 1.90
N ASP A 87 -10.07 -23.42 1.64
CA ASP A 87 -11.33 -24.16 1.68
C ASP A 87 -11.38 -25.22 0.57
N GLU A 88 -10.94 -24.86 -0.65
CA GLU A 88 -10.79 -25.81 -1.75
C GLU A 88 -9.80 -26.92 -1.39
N ASP A 89 -8.61 -26.59 -0.90
CA ASP A 89 -7.59 -27.57 -0.51
C ASP A 89 -8.08 -28.53 0.59
N ALA A 90 -8.84 -28.02 1.57
CA ALA A 90 -9.48 -28.82 2.62
C ALA A 90 -10.55 -29.77 2.05
N ASN A 91 -11.37 -29.29 1.10
CA ASN A 91 -12.36 -30.11 0.42
C ASN A 91 -11.69 -31.23 -0.41
N PHE A 92 -10.63 -30.91 -1.15
CA PHE A 92 -9.83 -31.89 -1.88
C PHE A 92 -9.18 -32.90 -0.94
N ALA A 93 -8.66 -32.46 0.23
CA ALA A 93 -8.09 -33.35 1.22
C ALA A 93 -9.10 -34.37 1.76
N GLN A 94 -10.30 -33.89 2.11
CA GLN A 94 -11.35 -34.75 2.66
C GLN A 94 -11.85 -35.76 1.62
N ALA A 95 -12.05 -35.32 0.38
CA ALA A 95 -12.43 -36.20 -0.72
C ALA A 95 -11.33 -37.22 -1.06
N ALA A 96 -10.06 -36.81 -1.06
CA ALA A 96 -8.92 -37.70 -1.24
C ALA A 96 -8.87 -38.80 -0.16
N LEU A 97 -9.06 -38.44 1.11
CA LEU A 97 -9.16 -39.42 2.20
C LEU A 97 -10.32 -40.39 2.01
N TYR A 98 -11.47 -39.90 1.53
CA TYR A 98 -12.61 -40.76 1.21
C TYR A 98 -12.26 -41.76 0.09
N LEU A 99 -11.64 -41.29 -0.99
CA LEU A 99 -11.21 -42.12 -2.13
C LEU A 99 -10.14 -43.15 -1.73
N ILE A 100 -9.22 -42.80 -0.82
CA ILE A 100 -8.20 -43.74 -0.32
C ILE A 100 -8.83 -44.90 0.47
N ASN A 101 -9.89 -44.62 1.23
CA ASN A 101 -10.52 -45.60 2.14
C ASN A 101 -11.63 -46.43 1.49
N MET A 102 -11.95 -46.21 0.21
CA MET A 102 -12.93 -47.01 -0.53
C MET A 102 -12.24 -48.09 -1.38
N PRO A 103 -12.98 -49.13 -1.82
CA PRO A 103 -12.45 -50.12 -2.75
C PRO A 103 -11.87 -49.47 -4.01
N PRO A 104 -10.68 -49.88 -4.49
CA PRO A 104 -10.01 -49.22 -5.61
C PRO A 104 -10.85 -49.13 -6.89
N GLU A 105 -11.62 -50.17 -7.20
CA GLU A 105 -12.49 -50.23 -8.38
C GLU A 105 -13.64 -49.20 -8.29
N ASP A 106 -14.18 -48.99 -7.09
CA ASP A 106 -15.24 -48.01 -6.88
C ASP A 106 -14.68 -46.57 -6.88
N ALA A 107 -13.46 -46.38 -6.36
CA ALA A 107 -12.76 -45.10 -6.46
C ALA A 107 -12.54 -44.70 -7.92
N VAL A 108 -12.05 -45.65 -8.73
CA VAL A 108 -11.82 -45.47 -10.15
C VAL A 108 -13.10 -45.07 -10.88
N LYS A 109 -14.21 -45.78 -10.68
CA LYS A 109 -15.51 -45.42 -11.30
C LYS A 109 -15.91 -43.99 -10.98
N ARG A 110 -15.78 -43.56 -9.72
CA ARG A 110 -16.09 -42.18 -9.34
C ARG A 110 -15.16 -41.16 -10.00
N ILE A 111 -13.86 -41.46 -10.09
CA ILE A 111 -12.90 -40.57 -10.75
C ILE A 111 -13.17 -40.49 -12.25
N GLU A 112 -13.66 -41.57 -12.87
CA GLU A 112 -14.03 -41.60 -14.28
C GLU A 112 -15.28 -40.78 -14.62
N GLU A 113 -16.15 -40.52 -13.65
CA GLU A 113 -17.30 -39.61 -13.82
C GLU A 113 -16.90 -38.13 -13.76
N LEU A 114 -15.74 -37.83 -13.17
CA LEU A 114 -15.24 -36.46 -13.04
C LEU A 114 -14.61 -35.96 -14.34
N ASN A 115 -14.60 -34.63 -14.48
CA ASN A 115 -13.77 -33.98 -15.48
C ASN A 115 -12.27 -34.19 -15.16
N ASP A 116 -11.43 -34.05 -16.18
CA ASP A 116 -10.01 -34.36 -16.05
C ASP A 116 -9.31 -33.48 -15.00
N GLU A 117 -9.68 -32.20 -14.90
CA GLU A 117 -9.03 -31.25 -13.99
C GLU A 117 -9.27 -31.60 -12.52
N ILE A 118 -10.53 -31.88 -12.15
CA ILE A 118 -10.91 -32.27 -10.78
C ILE A 118 -10.34 -33.65 -10.45
N ALA A 119 -10.38 -34.60 -11.40
CA ALA A 119 -9.77 -35.91 -11.23
C ALA A 119 -8.28 -35.82 -10.90
N ILE A 120 -7.56 -34.95 -11.62
CA ILE A 120 -6.14 -34.68 -11.37
C ILE A 120 -5.92 -34.05 -10.00
N SER A 121 -6.73 -33.07 -9.60
CA SER A 121 -6.61 -32.44 -8.28
C SER A 121 -6.79 -33.44 -7.14
N TYR A 122 -7.78 -34.36 -7.23
CA TYR A 122 -7.92 -35.44 -6.25
C TYR A 122 -6.72 -36.39 -6.27
N MET A 123 -6.27 -36.83 -7.44
CA MET A 123 -5.12 -37.73 -7.56
C MET A 123 -3.84 -37.11 -6.98
N ARG A 124 -3.55 -35.83 -7.26
CA ARG A 124 -2.42 -35.10 -6.69
C ARG A 124 -2.52 -35.00 -5.17
N LYS A 125 -3.73 -34.72 -4.65
CA LYS A 125 -3.94 -34.66 -3.21
C LYS A 125 -3.71 -36.00 -2.52
N VAL A 126 -4.11 -37.09 -3.17
CA VAL A 126 -3.82 -38.47 -2.70
C VAL A 126 -2.31 -38.73 -2.70
N GLU A 127 -1.59 -38.33 -3.75
CA GLU A 127 -0.13 -38.45 -3.81
C GLU A 127 0.56 -37.65 -2.70
N ASP A 128 0.11 -36.43 -2.44
CA ASP A 128 0.63 -35.58 -1.36
C ASP A 128 0.41 -36.21 0.02
N ILE A 129 -0.79 -36.76 0.26
CA ILE A 129 -1.10 -37.48 1.51
C ILE A 129 -0.19 -38.70 1.66
N ALA A 130 -0.05 -39.52 0.61
CA ALA A 130 0.82 -40.69 0.63
C ALA A 130 2.28 -40.32 0.90
N LYS A 131 2.78 -39.25 0.26
CA LYS A 131 4.13 -38.72 0.46
C LYS A 131 4.34 -38.21 1.88
N LYS A 132 3.36 -37.49 2.45
CA LYS A 132 3.41 -37.01 3.85
C LYS A 132 3.43 -38.16 4.86
N GLU A 133 2.73 -39.24 4.57
CA GLU A 133 2.69 -40.45 5.39
C GLU A 133 3.86 -41.42 5.12
N GLY A 134 4.75 -41.10 4.18
CA GLY A 134 5.90 -41.93 3.83
C GLY A 134 5.55 -43.25 3.14
N ARG A 135 4.37 -43.35 2.52
CA ARG A 135 3.88 -44.54 1.82
C ARG A 135 3.82 -44.33 0.31
N ALA A 136 3.79 -45.42 -0.44
CA ALA A 136 3.55 -45.37 -1.88
C ALA A 136 2.12 -44.89 -2.18
N SER A 137 1.97 -44.12 -3.25
CA SER A 137 0.65 -43.68 -3.72
C SER A 137 -0.13 -44.84 -4.33
N ILE A 138 -1.44 -44.86 -4.10
CA ILE A 138 -2.38 -45.79 -4.74
C ILE A 138 -2.80 -45.33 -6.15
N VAL A 139 -2.52 -44.07 -6.52
CA VAL A 139 -2.88 -43.47 -7.82
C VAL A 139 -2.38 -44.28 -9.03
N PRO A 140 -1.14 -44.81 -9.05
CA PRO A 140 -0.70 -45.68 -10.15
C PRO A 140 -1.55 -46.93 -10.32
N TYR A 141 -2.06 -47.49 -9.21
CA TYR A 141 -2.95 -48.64 -9.27
C TYR A 141 -4.32 -48.25 -9.82
N TRP A 142 -4.88 -47.12 -9.40
CA TRP A 142 -6.13 -46.60 -9.99
C TRP A 142 -6.01 -46.36 -11.49
N LEU A 143 -4.91 -45.75 -11.95
CA LEU A 143 -4.65 -45.53 -13.37
C LEU A 143 -4.58 -46.85 -14.16
N SER A 144 -4.13 -47.94 -13.53
CA SER A 144 -4.09 -49.27 -14.16
C SER A 144 -5.47 -49.93 -14.30
N LEU A 145 -6.43 -49.53 -13.47
CA LEU A 145 -7.81 -50.05 -13.47
C LEU A 145 -8.76 -49.21 -14.34
N MET A 146 -8.37 -47.98 -14.70
CA MET A 146 -9.15 -47.05 -15.54
C MET A 146 -9.19 -47.46 -17.02
N ASP A 147 -10.15 -46.87 -17.75
CA ASP A 147 -10.11 -46.88 -19.22
C ASP A 147 -8.77 -46.33 -19.73
N SER A 148 -8.14 -47.09 -20.64
CA SER A 148 -6.78 -46.80 -21.12
C SER A 148 -6.65 -45.44 -21.81
N LYS A 149 -7.69 -44.96 -22.49
CA LYS A 149 -7.67 -43.63 -23.13
C LYS A 149 -7.74 -42.54 -22.07
N LYS A 150 -8.65 -42.69 -21.10
CA LYS A 150 -8.78 -41.72 -20.00
C LYS A 150 -7.51 -41.66 -19.15
N ALA A 151 -6.96 -42.82 -18.76
CA ALA A 151 -5.70 -42.89 -18.01
C ALA A 151 -4.54 -42.18 -18.74
N ALA A 152 -4.37 -42.41 -20.04
CA ALA A 152 -3.33 -41.75 -20.83
C ALA A 152 -3.49 -40.22 -20.88
N VAL A 153 -4.74 -39.72 -20.97
CA VAL A 153 -5.03 -38.28 -20.93
C VAL A 153 -4.67 -37.69 -19.57
N LEU A 154 -5.07 -38.34 -18.47
CA LEU A 154 -4.77 -37.88 -17.12
C LEU A 154 -3.26 -37.87 -16.87
N ILE A 155 -2.53 -38.94 -17.21
CA ILE A 155 -1.07 -39.03 -17.07
C ILE A 155 -0.38 -37.87 -17.80
N ARG A 156 -0.75 -37.62 -19.06
CA ARG A 156 -0.17 -36.54 -19.86
C ARG A 156 -0.45 -35.16 -19.23
N LYS A 157 -1.67 -34.92 -18.76
CA LYS A 157 -2.03 -33.64 -18.14
C LYS A 157 -1.33 -33.45 -16.79
N MET A 158 -1.18 -34.52 -16.00
CA MET A 158 -0.46 -34.49 -14.73
C MET A 158 1.01 -34.16 -14.90
N SER A 159 1.67 -34.70 -15.94
CA SER A 159 3.09 -34.47 -16.21
C SER A 159 3.39 -33.08 -16.77
N VAL A 160 2.52 -32.53 -17.62
CA VAL A 160 2.70 -31.18 -18.18
C VAL A 160 2.52 -30.10 -17.12
N SER A 161 1.49 -30.19 -16.29
CA SER A 161 1.27 -29.21 -15.21
C SER A 161 2.30 -29.31 -14.07
N ALA A 162 3.18 -30.31 -14.06
CA ALA A 162 4.31 -30.37 -13.13
C ALA A 162 5.55 -29.59 -13.61
N LEU A 163 5.54 -29.08 -14.84
CA LEU A 163 6.67 -28.37 -15.48
C LEU A 163 6.49 -26.85 -15.55
N GLU A 164 5.34 -26.33 -15.12
CA GLU A 164 5.04 -24.90 -14.94
C GLU A 164 5.08 -24.52 -13.45
#